data_AF-A0AAV4AIX4-F1
#
_entry.id   AF-A0AAV4AIX4-F1
#
_cell.length_a   1.000
_cell.length_b   1.000
_cell.length_c   1.000
_cell.angle_alpha   90.00
_cell.angle_beta   90.00
_cell.angle_gamma   90.00
#
_symmetry.space_group_name_H-M   'P 1'
#
loop_
_entity.id
_entity.type
_entity.pdbx_description
1 polymer ?
#
loop_
_entity_poly.entity_id
_entity_poly.type
_entity_poly.pdbx_seq_one_letter_code
_entity_poly.pdbx_strand_id
1 'polypeptide(L)'
;MSYFYTEHAFSDFLPCFTGCVLPSPAFILYWTDGFWMAPEQLRSDSRGSQEGDVYSLAIIISEVISRDEPYSSDKEYLTTKEVLNKVRACEDPPFRPAVSAPPELAQLEILMKQCWDENPDNRPTLYKVAGVLHNIMAKYNKTGSLVDNLLQRLEKYSSNLEKIVDEKVDELRQEKHKSEELLRQMLPP
;
A
#
# COMPACT_ATOMS: atom_id res chain seq x y z
N MET A 1 -43.80 -2.42 9.77
CA MET A 1 -43.28 -3.64 10.42
C MET A 1 -42.26 -4.33 9.50
N SER A 2 -41.14 -3.67 9.18
CA SER A 2 -40.17 -4.16 8.17
C SER A 2 -38.78 -4.46 8.75
N TYR A 3 -38.59 -4.33 10.07
CA TYR A 3 -37.28 -4.43 10.72
C TYR A 3 -36.87 -5.86 11.10
N PHE A 4 -37.56 -6.90 10.62
CA PHE A 4 -37.36 -8.28 11.11
C PHE A 4 -36.72 -9.25 10.11
N TYR A 5 -36.24 -8.81 8.95
CA TYR A 5 -35.75 -9.75 7.92
C TYR A 5 -34.28 -9.62 7.50
N THR A 6 -33.50 -8.73 8.09
CA THR A 6 -32.06 -8.60 7.76
C THR A 6 -31.12 -9.25 8.79
N GLU A 7 -31.62 -9.79 9.90
CA GLU A 7 -30.76 -10.49 10.89
C GLU A 7 -30.30 -11.88 10.43
N HIS A 8 -30.97 -12.49 9.44
CA HIS A 8 -30.77 -13.90 9.16
C HIS A 8 -29.65 -14.23 8.15
N ALA A 9 -29.00 -13.24 7.55
CA ALA A 9 -27.96 -13.47 6.54
C ALA A 9 -26.52 -13.34 7.06
N PHE A 10 -26.31 -12.87 8.31
CA PHE A 10 -24.97 -12.62 8.86
C PHE A 10 -24.49 -13.73 9.82
N SER A 11 -25.35 -14.68 10.21
CA SER A 11 -24.94 -15.83 11.06
C SER A 11 -24.05 -16.83 10.33
N ASP A 12 -24.05 -16.83 9.00
CA ASP A 12 -23.51 -17.95 8.22
C ASP A 12 -22.06 -17.72 7.75
N PHE A 13 -21.48 -16.54 8.00
CA PHE A 13 -20.07 -16.23 7.69
C PHE A 13 -19.12 -16.32 8.90
N LEU A 14 -19.63 -16.78 10.06
CA LEU A 14 -18.88 -16.88 11.32
C LEU A 14 -18.40 -18.30 11.67
N PRO A 15 -17.58 -18.97 10.83
CA PRO A 15 -16.70 -20.00 11.39
C PRO A 15 -15.27 -19.89 10.88
N CYS A 16 -14.56 -18.78 11.17
CA CYS A 16 -13.08 -18.85 11.16
C CYS A 16 -12.34 -17.79 12.01
N PHE A 17 -12.94 -17.24 13.06
CA PHE A 17 -12.19 -16.41 14.01
C PHE A 17 -12.56 -16.76 15.46
N THR A 18 -12.24 -17.99 15.85
CA THR A 18 -12.19 -18.40 17.26
C THR A 18 -11.03 -17.65 17.93
N GLY A 19 -11.25 -16.43 18.38
CA GLY A 19 -10.25 -15.69 19.16
C GLY A 19 -10.41 -14.16 19.26
N CYS A 20 -11.29 -13.53 18.48
CA CYS A 20 -11.45 -12.08 18.55
C CYS A 20 -12.56 -11.68 19.53
N VAL A 21 -12.20 -10.80 20.47
CA VAL A 21 -13.11 -10.03 21.33
C VAL A 21 -14.29 -9.55 20.48
N LEU A 22 -15.52 -9.87 20.90
CA LEU A 22 -16.73 -9.36 20.24
C LEU A 22 -16.59 -7.83 20.13
N PRO A 23 -16.67 -7.25 18.92
CA PRO A 23 -16.61 -5.80 18.79
C PRO A 23 -17.69 -5.16 19.67
N SER A 24 -17.37 -4.02 20.29
CA SER A 24 -18.31 -3.33 21.17
C SER A 24 -19.60 -3.00 20.39
N PRO A 25 -20.76 -2.87 21.07
CA PRO A 25 -22.01 -2.46 20.40
C PRO A 25 -21.87 -1.14 19.63
N ALA A 26 -20.96 -0.26 20.05
CA ALA A 26 -20.62 0.96 19.33
C ALA A 26 -19.93 0.68 17.99
N PHE A 27 -19.04 -0.33 17.91
CA PHE A 27 -18.40 -0.76 16.67
C PHE A 27 -19.41 -1.37 15.67
N ILE A 28 -20.44 -2.06 16.17
CA ILE A 28 -21.52 -2.59 15.33
C ILE A 28 -22.38 -1.46 14.74
N LEU A 29 -22.73 -0.44 15.55
CA LEU A 29 -23.43 0.76 15.06
C LEU A 29 -22.57 1.56 14.07
N TYR A 30 -21.25 1.61 14.28
CA TYR A 30 -20.30 2.32 13.41
C TYR A 30 -20.31 1.80 11.97
N TRP A 31 -20.55 0.51 11.77
CA TRP A 31 -20.63 -0.14 10.45
C TRP A 31 -22.01 0.00 9.77
N THR A 32 -23.01 0.58 10.45
CA THR A 32 -24.38 0.71 9.93
C THR A 32 -24.66 2.02 9.18
N ASP A 33 -23.70 2.95 9.17
CA ASP A 33 -23.88 4.28 8.60
C ASP A 33 -23.75 4.33 7.05
N GLY A 34 -23.53 3.20 6.37
CA GLY A 34 -23.55 3.14 4.91
C GLY A 34 -22.40 3.87 4.20
N PHE A 35 -21.39 4.36 4.92
CA PHE A 35 -20.23 5.07 4.32
C PHE A 35 -19.41 4.22 3.35
N TRP A 36 -19.40 2.91 3.56
CA TRP A 36 -18.75 1.92 2.69
C TRP A 36 -19.63 1.48 1.52
N MET A 37 -20.90 1.89 1.48
CA MET A 37 -21.78 1.58 0.35
C MET A 37 -21.43 2.47 -0.83
N ALA A 38 -21.39 1.87 -2.00
CA ALA A 38 -21.13 2.57 -3.24
C ALA A 38 -22.28 3.54 -3.59
N PRO A 39 -22.00 4.65 -4.27
CA PRO A 39 -23.01 5.68 -4.55
C PRO A 39 -24.23 5.13 -5.30
N GLU A 40 -24.06 4.17 -6.21
CA GLU A 40 -25.15 3.50 -6.91
C GLU A 40 -26.05 2.65 -6.00
N GLN A 41 -25.48 2.06 -4.94
CA GLN A 41 -26.21 1.29 -3.92
C GLN A 41 -26.97 2.22 -2.97
N LEU A 42 -26.51 3.46 -2.80
CA LEU A 42 -27.25 4.49 -2.07
C LEU A 42 -28.39 5.08 -2.92
N ARG A 43 -28.28 5.03 -4.26
CA ARG A 43 -29.27 5.57 -5.21
C ARG A 43 -30.40 4.60 -5.50
N SER A 44 -30.08 3.32 -5.62
CA SER A 44 -30.99 2.25 -5.97
C SER A 44 -30.98 1.20 -4.88
N ASP A 45 -32.13 0.56 -4.63
CA ASP A 45 -32.24 -0.55 -3.66
C ASP A 45 -31.64 -1.85 -4.25
N SER A 46 -30.51 -1.71 -4.94
CA SER A 46 -29.78 -2.78 -5.59
C SER A 46 -29.05 -3.60 -4.54
N ARG A 47 -29.23 -4.92 -4.59
CA ARG A 47 -28.42 -5.85 -3.82
C ARG A 47 -26.97 -5.80 -4.33
N GLY A 48 -26.01 -6.03 -3.42
CA GLY A 48 -24.58 -5.81 -3.62
C GLY A 48 -24.01 -6.25 -4.98
N SER A 49 -22.96 -5.55 -5.42
CA SER A 49 -22.25 -5.78 -6.69
C SER A 49 -20.75 -5.91 -6.42
N GLN A 50 -20.02 -6.60 -7.32
CA GLN A 50 -18.56 -6.73 -7.20
C GLN A 50 -17.88 -5.37 -7.29
N GLU A 51 -18.41 -4.47 -8.12
CA GLU A 51 -17.94 -3.10 -8.27
C GLU A 51 -18.19 -2.28 -7.00
N GLY A 52 -19.28 -2.58 -6.27
CA GLY A 52 -19.57 -2.01 -4.96
C GLY A 52 -18.58 -2.49 -3.89
N ASP A 53 -18.19 -3.77 -3.93
CA ASP A 53 -17.13 -4.30 -3.04
C ASP A 53 -15.77 -3.66 -3.34
N VAL A 54 -15.47 -3.34 -4.61
CA VAL A 54 -14.26 -2.59 -4.98
C VAL A 54 -14.30 -1.16 -4.44
N TYR A 55 -15.46 -0.51 -4.45
CA TYR A 55 -15.64 0.81 -3.83
C TYR A 55 -15.44 0.75 -2.31
N SER A 56 -16.07 -0.21 -1.62
CA SER A 56 -15.93 -0.34 -0.17
C SER A 56 -14.48 -0.60 0.24
N LEU A 57 -13.73 -1.38 -0.55
CA LEU A 57 -12.29 -1.55 -0.39
C LEU A 57 -11.51 -0.23 -0.51
N ALA A 58 -11.92 0.67 -1.41
CA ALA A 58 -11.28 1.98 -1.54
C ALA A 58 -11.48 2.85 -0.28
N ILE A 59 -12.69 2.82 0.30
CA ILE A 59 -12.96 3.52 1.57
C ILE A 59 -12.09 2.93 2.69
N ILE A 60 -11.96 1.60 2.77
CA ILE A 60 -11.06 0.97 3.74
C ILE A 60 -9.60 1.40 3.52
N ILE A 61 -9.13 1.45 2.26
CA ILE A 61 -7.78 1.93 1.95
C ILE A 61 -7.61 3.39 2.40
N SER A 62 -8.64 4.23 2.25
CA SER A 62 -8.61 5.62 2.70
C SER A 62 -8.41 5.72 4.22
N GLU A 63 -9.11 4.89 4.99
CA GLU A 63 -8.97 4.80 6.45
C GLU A 63 -7.58 4.32 6.85
N VAL A 64 -7.01 3.36 6.12
CA VAL A 64 -5.66 2.85 6.38
C VAL A 64 -4.60 3.93 6.15
N ILE A 65 -4.76 4.74 5.10
CA ILE A 65 -3.82 5.83 4.78
C ILE A 65 -3.95 6.96 5.80
N SER A 66 -5.17 7.44 6.05
CA SER A 66 -5.42 8.58 6.94
C SER A 66 -5.31 8.22 8.43
N ARG A 67 -5.40 6.92 8.76
CA ARG A 67 -5.49 6.39 10.13
C ARG A 67 -6.62 7.01 10.94
N ASP A 68 -7.72 7.29 10.25
CA ASP A 68 -8.87 8.00 10.77
C ASP A 68 -10.15 7.50 10.11
N GLU A 69 -11.28 7.86 10.68
CA GLU A 69 -12.61 7.50 10.19
C GLU A 69 -12.87 8.07 8.79
N PRO A 70 -13.67 7.39 7.94
CA PRO A 70 -14.00 7.91 6.63
C PRO A 70 -14.79 9.22 6.78
N TYR A 71 -14.44 10.22 5.97
CA TYR A 71 -15.02 11.57 6.01
C TYR A 71 -14.87 12.29 7.37
N SER A 72 -13.85 11.96 8.17
CA SER A 72 -13.65 12.56 9.51
C SER A 72 -13.63 14.09 9.49
N SER A 73 -12.91 14.69 8.53
CA SER A 73 -12.85 16.15 8.38
C SER A 73 -14.22 16.75 8.03
N ASP A 74 -15.00 16.09 7.18
CA ASP A 74 -16.34 16.56 6.80
C ASP A 74 -17.35 16.43 7.94
N LYS A 75 -17.19 15.40 8.79
CA LYS A 75 -18.02 15.16 9.97
C LYS A 75 -17.88 16.22 11.07
N GLU A 76 -16.86 17.09 11.00
CA GLU A 76 -16.76 18.24 11.92
C GLU A 76 -17.90 19.24 11.72
N TYR A 77 -18.45 19.32 10.51
CA TYR A 77 -19.47 20.31 10.13
C TYR A 77 -20.69 19.74 9.41
N LEU A 78 -20.66 18.46 9.01
CA LEU A 78 -21.78 17.74 8.38
C LEU A 78 -22.22 16.56 9.24
N THR A 79 -23.53 16.29 9.23
CA THR A 79 -24.08 15.06 9.77
C THR A 79 -23.81 13.86 8.84
N THR A 80 -23.83 12.64 9.38
CA THR A 80 -23.73 11.39 8.61
C THR A 80 -24.67 11.37 7.40
N LYS A 81 -25.92 11.80 7.58
CA LYS A 81 -26.92 11.83 6.51
C LYS A 81 -26.57 12.83 5.40
N GLU A 82 -26.01 13.99 5.75
CA GLU A 82 -25.59 15.00 4.76
C GLU A 82 -24.38 14.51 3.96
N VAL A 83 -23.42 13.88 4.61
CA VAL A 83 -22.29 13.21 3.96
C VAL A 83 -22.80 12.18 2.95
N LEU A 84 -23.68 11.26 3.36
CA LEU A 84 -24.24 10.26 2.45
C LEU A 84 -25.06 10.86 1.31
N ASN A 85 -25.79 11.95 1.55
CA ASN A 85 -26.52 12.65 0.49
C ASN A 85 -25.57 13.26 -0.55
N LYS A 86 -24.41 13.78 -0.12
CA LYS A 86 -23.37 14.27 -1.03
C LYS A 86 -22.70 13.14 -1.81
N VAL A 87 -22.38 12.02 -1.16
CA VAL A 87 -21.86 10.81 -1.85
C VAL A 87 -22.87 10.30 -2.88
N ARG A 88 -24.16 10.31 -2.53
CA ARG A 88 -25.24 9.95 -3.44
C ARG A 88 -25.40 10.97 -4.57
N ALA A 89 -25.05 12.23 -4.37
CA ALA A 89 -25.12 13.23 -5.43
C ALA A 89 -24.04 12.96 -6.49
N CYS A 90 -24.41 13.00 -7.78
CA CYS A 90 -23.46 12.90 -8.88
C CYS A 90 -22.73 14.25 -9.08
N GLU A 91 -22.04 14.72 -8.05
CA GLU A 91 -21.24 15.96 -8.12
C GLU A 91 -20.02 15.76 -9.02
N ASP A 92 -19.52 16.84 -9.62
CA ASP A 92 -18.27 16.86 -10.40
C ASP A 92 -17.34 17.95 -9.85
N PRO A 93 -16.24 17.59 -9.15
CA PRO A 93 -15.78 16.22 -8.87
C PRO A 93 -16.67 15.48 -7.85
N PRO A 94 -16.71 14.13 -7.87
CA PRO A 94 -17.48 13.34 -6.91
C PRO A 94 -17.02 13.58 -5.47
N PHE A 95 -17.98 13.64 -4.53
CA PHE A 95 -17.67 13.80 -3.12
C PHE A 95 -17.04 12.51 -2.55
N ARG A 96 -15.81 12.62 -2.04
CA ARG A 96 -14.98 11.52 -1.53
C ARG A 96 -14.18 11.96 -0.29
N PRO A 97 -13.72 11.04 0.56
CA PRO A 97 -12.89 11.37 1.71
C PRO A 97 -11.62 12.14 1.31
N ALA A 98 -11.30 13.19 2.06
CA ALA A 98 -10.03 13.89 1.91
C ALA A 98 -8.89 12.99 2.42
N VAL A 99 -8.01 12.58 1.51
CA VAL A 99 -6.87 11.69 1.81
C VAL A 99 -5.61 12.32 1.25
N SER A 100 -4.57 12.40 2.08
CA SER A 100 -3.24 12.84 1.69
C SER A 100 -2.23 11.76 2.06
N ALA A 101 -1.79 10.97 1.09
CA ALA A 101 -0.84 9.90 1.34
C ALA A 101 0.61 10.43 1.37
N PRO A 102 1.47 9.88 2.23
CA PRO A 102 2.91 10.07 2.12
C PRO A 102 3.44 9.64 0.74
N PRO A 103 4.54 10.23 0.23
CA PRO A 103 5.09 9.92 -1.09
C PRO A 103 5.35 8.43 -1.32
N GLU A 104 5.69 7.69 -0.27
CA GLU A 104 5.90 6.25 -0.31
C GLU A 104 4.63 5.52 -0.76
N LEU A 105 3.47 5.94 -0.25
CA LEU A 105 2.15 5.32 -0.47
C LEU A 105 1.40 5.90 -1.69
N ALA A 106 2.03 6.77 -2.49
CA ALA A 106 1.38 7.41 -3.64
C ALA A 106 0.75 6.41 -4.63
N GLN A 107 1.35 5.23 -4.82
CA GLN A 107 0.76 4.19 -5.67
C GLN A 107 -0.53 3.59 -5.08
N LEU A 108 -0.60 3.48 -3.76
CA LEU A 108 -1.79 3.01 -3.06
C LEU A 108 -2.90 4.07 -3.13
N GLU A 109 -2.57 5.34 -3.02
CA GLU A 109 -3.53 6.45 -3.19
C GLU A 109 -4.11 6.48 -4.62
N ILE A 110 -3.29 6.25 -5.64
CA ILE A 110 -3.76 6.15 -7.03
C ILE A 110 -4.71 4.96 -7.21
N LEU A 111 -4.35 3.80 -6.67
CA LEU A 111 -5.20 2.60 -6.73
C LEU A 111 -6.54 2.83 -6.03
N MET A 112 -6.51 3.40 -4.81
CA MET A 112 -7.70 3.81 -4.08
C MET A 112 -8.59 4.73 -4.93
N LYS A 113 -7.98 5.72 -5.61
CA LYS A 113 -8.72 6.66 -6.46
C LYS A 113 -9.39 5.99 -7.67
N GLN A 114 -8.80 4.92 -8.20
CA GLN A 114 -9.41 4.12 -9.28
C GLN A 114 -10.54 3.23 -8.75
N CYS A 115 -10.41 2.71 -7.53
CA CYS A 115 -11.40 1.82 -6.93
C CYS A 115 -12.69 2.54 -6.52
N TRP A 116 -12.64 3.83 -6.17
CA TRP A 116 -13.84 4.61 -5.82
C TRP A 116 -14.42 5.46 -6.96
N ASP A 117 -14.12 5.11 -8.23
CA ASP A 117 -14.66 5.81 -9.39
C ASP A 117 -16.18 5.90 -9.33
N GLU A 118 -16.73 7.03 -9.78
CA GLU A 118 -18.16 7.29 -9.77
C GLU A 118 -18.93 6.32 -10.66
N ASN A 119 -18.34 5.94 -11.80
CA ASN A 119 -18.92 4.93 -12.67
C ASN A 119 -18.44 3.52 -12.23
N PRO A 120 -19.35 2.60 -11.86
CA PRO A 120 -18.98 1.23 -11.49
C PRO A 120 -18.15 0.50 -12.56
N ASP A 121 -18.45 0.73 -13.84
CA ASP A 121 -17.77 0.07 -14.96
C ASP A 121 -16.30 0.51 -15.15
N ASN A 122 -15.94 1.69 -14.62
CA ASN A 122 -14.57 2.19 -14.68
C ASN A 122 -13.69 1.58 -13.57
N ARG A 123 -14.30 1.01 -12.53
CA ARG A 123 -13.56 0.46 -11.40
C ARG A 123 -12.78 -0.78 -11.84
N PRO A 124 -11.53 -0.94 -11.37
CA PRO A 124 -10.75 -2.14 -11.67
C PRO A 124 -11.37 -3.38 -11.03
N THR A 125 -11.35 -4.51 -11.74
CA THR A 125 -11.73 -5.81 -11.17
C THR A 125 -10.89 -6.15 -9.95
N LEU A 126 -11.46 -6.82 -8.94
CA LEU A 126 -10.76 -7.20 -7.71
C LEU A 126 -9.44 -7.95 -7.96
N TYR A 127 -9.37 -8.80 -9.00
CA TYR A 127 -8.14 -9.48 -9.40
C TYR A 127 -7.00 -8.51 -9.74
N LYS A 128 -7.29 -7.44 -10.50
CA LYS A 128 -6.33 -6.38 -10.83
C LYS A 128 -5.89 -5.64 -9.57
N VAL A 129 -6.85 -5.29 -8.71
CA VAL A 129 -6.58 -4.60 -7.44
C VAL A 129 -5.62 -5.43 -6.57
N ALA A 130 -5.91 -6.72 -6.40
CA ALA A 130 -5.08 -7.65 -5.64
C ALA A 130 -3.66 -7.77 -6.22
N GLY A 131 -3.52 -7.84 -7.55
CA GLY A 131 -2.22 -7.87 -8.22
C GLY A 131 -1.40 -6.59 -7.98
N VAL A 132 -2.02 -5.42 -8.08
CA VAL A 132 -1.35 -4.14 -7.80
C VAL A 132 -0.95 -4.06 -6.32
N LEU A 133 -1.85 -4.42 -5.41
CA LEU A 133 -1.57 -4.43 -3.97
C LEU A 133 -0.41 -5.36 -3.61
N HIS A 134 -0.37 -6.56 -4.21
CA HIS A 134 0.74 -7.50 -4.04
C HIS A 134 2.07 -6.91 -4.49
N ASN A 135 2.10 -6.24 -5.64
CA ASN A 135 3.31 -5.59 -6.15
C ASN A 135 3.79 -4.45 -5.23
N ILE A 136 2.85 -3.65 -4.71
CA ILE A 136 3.14 -2.61 -3.72
C ILE A 136 3.77 -3.24 -2.48
N MET A 137 3.13 -4.25 -1.89
CA MET A 137 3.64 -4.97 -0.71
C MET A 137 5.00 -5.62 -0.96
N ALA A 138 5.20 -6.26 -2.12
CA ALA A 138 6.47 -6.86 -2.49
C ALA A 138 7.60 -5.83 -2.59
N LYS A 139 7.29 -4.62 -3.11
CA LYS A 139 8.26 -3.52 -3.16
C LYS A 139 8.65 -3.07 -1.75
N TYR A 140 7.68 -2.90 -0.85
CA TYR A 140 7.95 -2.57 0.55
C TYR A 140 8.77 -3.64 1.28
N ASN A 141 8.45 -4.91 1.08
CA ASN A 141 9.18 -6.03 1.67
C ASN A 141 10.60 -6.18 1.11
N LYS A 142 10.81 -5.89 -0.18
CA LYS A 142 12.16 -5.84 -0.78
C LYS A 142 12.98 -4.66 -0.24
N THR A 143 12.39 -3.47 -0.20
CA THR A 143 13.07 -2.29 0.38
C THR A 143 13.32 -2.43 1.89
N GLY A 144 12.58 -3.31 2.57
CA GLY A 144 12.70 -3.62 3.99
C GLY A 144 13.57 -4.85 4.31
N SER A 145 14.09 -5.56 3.31
CA SER A 145 14.96 -6.70 3.57
C SER A 145 16.31 -6.19 4.06
N LEU A 146 16.53 -6.29 5.37
CA LEU A 146 17.83 -6.07 6.01
C LEU A 146 18.97 -6.75 5.22
N VAL A 147 18.68 -7.93 4.66
CA VAL A 147 19.61 -8.72 3.87
C VAL A 147 20.02 -8.00 2.57
N ASP A 148 19.09 -7.32 1.90
CA ASP A 148 19.39 -6.59 0.66
C ASP A 148 20.25 -5.35 0.93
N ASN A 149 20.02 -4.66 2.06
CA ASN A 149 20.89 -3.56 2.49
C ASN A 149 22.29 -4.06 2.85
N LEU A 150 22.38 -5.21 3.53
CA LEU A 150 23.66 -5.84 3.87
C LEU A 150 24.41 -6.30 2.61
N LEU A 151 23.71 -6.90 1.64
CA LEU A 151 24.27 -7.30 0.35
C LEU A 151 24.87 -6.10 -0.39
N GLN A 152 24.12 -5.00 -0.50
CA GLN A 152 24.61 -3.79 -1.15
C GLN A 152 25.88 -3.23 -0.47
N ARG A 153 25.94 -3.27 0.87
CA ARG A 153 27.14 -2.85 1.60
C ARG A 153 28.31 -3.79 1.34
N LEU A 154 28.08 -5.10 1.33
CA LEU A 154 29.10 -6.12 1.06
C LEU A 154 29.69 -5.98 -0.34
N GLU A 155 28.85 -5.78 -1.36
CA GLU A 155 29.29 -5.56 -2.74
C GLU A 155 30.20 -4.32 -2.85
N LYS A 156 29.82 -3.22 -2.18
CA LYS A 156 30.61 -2.00 -2.17
C LYS A 156 31.98 -2.19 -1.49
N TYR A 157 32.02 -2.94 -0.39
CA TYR A 157 33.29 -3.27 0.25
C TYR A 157 34.16 -4.16 -0.62
N SER A 158 33.59 -5.15 -1.30
CA SER A 158 34.32 -6.03 -2.23
C SER A 158 34.94 -5.25 -3.37
N SER A 159 34.17 -4.40 -4.05
CA SER A 159 34.65 -3.58 -5.17
C SER A 159 35.73 -2.59 -4.75
N ASN A 160 35.56 -1.93 -3.60
CA ASN A 160 36.59 -1.03 -3.08
C ASN A 160 37.88 -1.79 -2.72
N LEU A 161 37.76 -3.00 -2.16
CA LEU A 161 38.90 -3.80 -1.77
C LEU A 161 39.68 -4.30 -2.99
N GLU A 162 38.99 -4.76 -4.03
CA GLU A 162 39.62 -5.13 -5.31
C GLU A 162 40.46 -3.99 -5.86
N LYS A 163 39.90 -2.77 -5.88
CA LYS A 163 40.64 -1.59 -6.34
C LYS A 163 41.91 -1.32 -5.52
N ILE A 164 41.83 -1.43 -4.20
CA ILE A 164 43.00 -1.25 -3.32
C ILE A 164 44.05 -2.34 -3.56
N VAL A 165 43.61 -3.59 -3.75
CA VAL A 165 44.50 -4.71 -4.02
C VAL A 165 45.23 -4.49 -5.35
N ASP A 166 44.52 -4.07 -6.40
CA ASP A 166 45.12 -3.79 -7.71
C ASP A 166 46.18 -2.68 -7.62
N GLU A 167 45.86 -1.56 -6.96
CA GLU A 167 46.81 -0.46 -6.72
C GLU A 167 48.06 -0.93 -5.98
N LYS A 168 47.90 -1.76 -4.95
CA LYS A 168 49.02 -2.29 -4.17
C LYS A 168 49.85 -3.31 -4.94
N VAL A 169 49.22 -4.14 -5.76
CA VAL A 169 49.91 -5.10 -6.63
C VAL A 169 50.76 -4.35 -7.65
N ASP A 170 50.25 -3.25 -8.21
CA ASP A 170 51.00 -2.41 -9.15
C ASP A 170 52.20 -1.71 -8.49
N GLU A 171 52.02 -1.13 -7.30
CA GLU A 171 53.12 -0.54 -6.51
C GLU A 171 54.24 -1.57 -6.25
N LEU A 172 53.85 -2.77 -5.77
CA LEU A 172 54.79 -3.87 -5.50
C LEU A 172 55.53 -4.32 -6.76
N ARG A 173 54.84 -4.38 -7.89
CA ARG A 173 55.41 -4.78 -9.17
C ARG A 173 56.47 -3.79 -9.64
N GLN A 174 56.22 -2.48 -9.46
CA GLN A 174 57.19 -1.43 -9.79
C GLN A 174 58.42 -1.48 -8.88
N GLU A 175 58.22 -1.60 -7.56
CA GLU A 175 59.33 -1.69 -6.60
C GLU A 175 60.19 -2.94 -6.84
N LYS A 176 59.55 -4.09 -7.11
CA LYS A 176 60.25 -5.32 -7.51
C LYS A 176 61.10 -5.10 -8.77
N HIS A 177 60.51 -4.51 -9.82
CA HIS A 177 61.21 -4.25 -11.08
C HIS A 177 62.45 -3.36 -10.89
N LYS A 178 62.33 -2.28 -10.11
CA LYS A 178 63.47 -1.39 -9.80
C LYS A 178 64.59 -2.13 -9.07
N SER A 179 64.24 -2.98 -8.10
CA SER A 179 65.20 -3.78 -7.34
C SER A 179 65.93 -4.80 -8.23
N GLU A 180 65.20 -5.53 -9.07
CA GLU A 180 65.78 -6.51 -10.01
C GLU A 180 66.73 -5.86 -11.02
N GLU A 181 66.38 -4.68 -11.52
CA GLU A 181 67.22 -3.93 -12.47
C GLU A 181 68.52 -3.44 -11.81
N LEU A 182 68.44 -2.90 -10.58
CA LEU A 182 69.63 -2.52 -9.83
C LEU A 182 70.54 -3.72 -9.55
N LEU A 183 69.94 -4.88 -9.23
CA LEU A 183 70.67 -6.13 -9.00
C LEU A 183 71.42 -6.59 -10.26
N ARG A 184 70.81 -6.46 -11.45
CA ARG A 184 71.46 -6.76 -12.73
C ARG A 184 72.69 -5.91 -13.00
N GLN A 185 72.69 -4.64 -12.55
CA GLN A 185 73.83 -3.73 -12.71
C GLN A 185 75.00 -4.05 -11.78
N MET A 186 74.77 -4.74 -10.67
CA MET A 186 75.79 -5.08 -9.67
C MET A 186 76.50 -6.42 -9.93
N LEU A 187 76.02 -7.24 -10.88
CA LEU A 187 76.64 -8.51 -11.25
C LEU A 187 77.63 -8.30 -12.41
N PRO A 188 78.92 -8.68 -12.27
CA PRO A 188 79.87 -8.64 -13.38
C PRO A 188 79.50 -9.66 -14.47
N PRO A 189 79.89 -9.42 -15.75
CA PRO A 189 79.61 -10.32 -16.87
C PRO A 189 80.29 -11.70 -16.75
#